data_AF-G2LEZ9-F1
#
_entry.id   AF-G2LEZ9-F1
#
_cell.length_a   1.000
_cell.length_b   1.000
_cell.length_c   1.000
_cell.angle_alpha   90.00
_cell.angle_beta   90.00
_cell.angle_gamma   90.00
#
_symmetry.space_group_name_H-M   'P 1'
#
loop_
_entity.id
_entity.type
_entity.pdbx_description
1 polymer ?
#
loop_
_entity_poly.entity_id
_entity_poly.type
_entity_poly.pdbx_seq_one_letter_code
_entity_poly.pdbx_strand_id
1 'polypeptide(L)'
;MAHILVVEDEQDVCEVVVAALKAEGHDVTATGDGIAAIVLLKDALRDRQPFSLVICDIRLPSLSGLSVCDFVRLDPRLAGVPFLFLSGLGATEQRLAGLSRGANDYLAKPFALDELIARVNWLLQNSSSGSADDTEAPNPLEQKTLDALLRDIVHNARDGTLHFLLQDGSRGQIAFREGKAADVVGDGGVPPEEQLRRLFSGQAKMFHFA
;
A
#
# COMPACT_ATOMS: atom_id res chain seq x y z
N MET A 1 -12.48 -19.78 -3.75
CA MET A 1 -11.41 -19.56 -2.76
C MET A 1 -10.48 -18.50 -3.32
N ALA A 2 -10.26 -17.42 -2.57
CA ALA A 2 -9.43 -16.28 -2.98
C ALA A 2 -8.44 -15.96 -1.85
N HIS A 3 -7.29 -15.37 -2.19
CA HIS A 3 -6.31 -14.93 -1.20
C HIS A 3 -6.47 -13.44 -0.95
N ILE A 4 -6.81 -13.05 0.27
CA ILE A 4 -7.20 -11.68 0.63
C ILE A 4 -6.18 -11.10 1.60
N LEU A 5 -5.74 -9.87 1.33
CA LEU A 5 -4.93 -9.08 2.26
C LEU A 5 -5.84 -8.17 3.08
N VAL A 6 -5.77 -8.27 4.41
CA VAL A 6 -6.42 -7.36 5.36
C VAL A 6 -5.36 -6.47 6.00
N VAL A 7 -5.55 -5.15 5.93
CA VAL A 7 -4.64 -4.14 6.49
C VAL A 7 -5.42 -3.31 7.51
N GLU A 8 -5.27 -3.63 8.79
CA GLU A 8 -6.08 -3.11 9.89
C GLU A 8 -5.27 -3.13 11.19
N ASP A 9 -5.08 -1.96 11.80
CA ASP A 9 -4.30 -1.80 13.04
C ASP A 9 -5.14 -2.01 14.31
N GLU A 10 -6.47 -1.87 14.23
CA GLU A 10 -7.37 -2.21 15.33
C GLU A 10 -7.55 -3.73 15.43
N GLN A 11 -6.84 -4.36 16.36
CA GLN A 11 -6.77 -5.82 16.48
C GLN A 11 -8.14 -6.51 16.56
N ASP A 12 -9.08 -5.98 17.35
CA ASP A 12 -10.43 -6.54 17.47
C ASP A 12 -11.19 -6.53 16.14
N VAL A 13 -11.05 -5.45 15.36
CA VAL A 13 -11.67 -5.32 14.03
C VAL A 13 -11.00 -6.31 13.06
N CYS A 14 -9.68 -6.37 13.07
CA CYS A 14 -8.90 -7.27 12.24
C CYS A 14 -9.29 -8.73 12.48
N GLU A 15 -9.36 -9.17 13.75
CA GLU A 15 -9.73 -10.53 14.12
C GLU A 15 -11.13 -10.91 13.64
N VAL A 16 -12.11 -10.02 13.82
CA VAL A 16 -13.49 -10.23 13.37
C VAL A 16 -13.57 -10.34 11.84
N VAL A 17 -12.87 -9.45 11.11
CA VAL A 17 -12.84 -9.46 9.65
C VAL A 17 -12.17 -10.74 9.12
N VAL A 18 -11.01 -11.10 9.67
CA VAL A 18 -10.29 -12.32 9.28
C VAL A 18 -11.13 -13.56 9.56
N ALA A 19 -11.78 -13.64 10.71
CA ALA A 19 -12.63 -14.78 11.06
C ALA A 19 -13.81 -14.93 10.08
N ALA A 20 -14.48 -13.84 9.74
CA ALA A 20 -15.59 -13.85 8.78
C ALA A 20 -15.15 -14.29 7.38
N LEU A 21 -14.05 -13.75 6.87
CA LEU A 21 -13.53 -14.12 5.55
C LEU A 21 -13.05 -15.58 5.47
N LYS A 22 -12.43 -16.08 6.54
CA LYS A 22 -12.04 -17.50 6.64
C LYS A 22 -13.25 -18.42 6.72
N ALA A 23 -14.33 -18.02 7.39
CA ALA A 23 -15.57 -18.79 7.44
C ALA A 23 -16.22 -18.95 6.05
N GLU A 24 -16.05 -17.95 5.17
CA GLU A 24 -16.44 -18.00 3.75
C GLU A 24 -15.46 -18.81 2.88
N GLY A 25 -14.41 -19.40 3.47
CA GLY A 25 -13.46 -20.27 2.78
C GLY A 25 -12.37 -19.52 1.98
N HIS A 26 -12.09 -18.26 2.32
CA HIS A 26 -10.96 -17.51 1.77
C HIS A 26 -9.67 -17.78 2.55
N ASP A 27 -8.54 -17.67 1.87
CA ASP A 27 -7.24 -17.55 2.53
C ASP A 27 -6.99 -16.07 2.86
N VAL A 28 -6.47 -15.79 4.05
CA VAL A 28 -6.40 -14.42 4.57
C VAL A 28 -5.05 -14.17 5.21
N THR A 29 -4.31 -13.21 4.66
CA THR A 29 -3.12 -12.62 5.28
C THR A 29 -3.51 -11.29 5.91
N ALA A 30 -3.05 -11.02 7.13
CA ALA A 30 -3.35 -9.79 7.84
C ALA A 30 -2.08 -9.06 8.27
N THR A 31 -2.12 -7.74 8.28
CA THR A 31 -1.10 -6.85 8.84
C THR A 31 -1.76 -5.59 9.40
N GLY A 32 -1.14 -4.94 10.38
CA GLY A 32 -1.62 -3.68 10.95
C GLY A 32 -0.83 -2.44 10.49
N ASP A 33 0.01 -2.56 9.45
CA ASP A 33 0.94 -1.50 9.05
C ASP A 33 0.98 -1.35 7.52
N GLY A 34 0.94 -0.10 7.04
CA GLY A 34 0.86 0.19 5.61
C GLY A 34 2.14 -0.13 4.83
N ILE A 35 3.32 -0.01 5.45
CA ILE A 35 4.58 -0.40 4.80
C ILE A 35 4.64 -1.93 4.71
N ALA A 36 4.27 -2.64 5.78
CA ALA A 36 4.20 -4.09 5.77
C ALA A 36 3.21 -4.61 4.72
N ALA A 37 2.09 -3.93 4.50
CA ALA A 37 1.15 -4.28 3.43
C ALA A 37 1.79 -4.22 2.03
N ILE A 38 2.58 -3.17 1.74
CA ILE A 38 3.30 -3.04 0.46
C ILE A 38 4.32 -4.17 0.28
N VAL A 39 5.04 -4.55 1.35
CA VAL A 39 5.99 -5.66 1.32
C VAL A 39 5.27 -6.97 0.98
N LEU A 40 4.17 -7.27 1.67
CA LEU A 40 3.37 -8.47 1.43
C LEU A 40 2.85 -8.51 -0.01
N LEU A 41 2.34 -7.40 -0.55
CA LEU A 41 1.89 -7.31 -1.94
C LEU A 41 3.01 -7.63 -2.95
N LYS A 42 4.22 -7.09 -2.72
CA LYS A 42 5.38 -7.35 -3.58
C LYS A 42 5.85 -8.81 -3.47
N ASP A 43 5.85 -9.38 -2.28
CA ASP A 43 6.29 -10.77 -2.05
C ASP A 43 5.29 -11.77 -2.65
N ALA A 44 3.99 -11.53 -2.49
CA ALA A 44 2.92 -12.28 -3.13
C ALA A 44 3.09 -12.35 -4.67
N LEU A 45 3.41 -11.22 -5.32
CA LEU A 45 3.74 -11.20 -6.74
C LEU A 45 4.99 -12.04 -7.08
N ARG A 46 6.05 -11.90 -6.30
CA ARG A 46 7.33 -12.61 -6.51
C ARG A 46 7.14 -14.12 -6.40
N ASP A 47 6.36 -14.56 -5.41
CA ASP A 47 6.13 -15.96 -5.10
C ASP A 47 4.98 -16.56 -5.93
N ARG A 48 4.45 -15.81 -6.91
CA ARG A 48 3.35 -16.19 -7.81
C ARG A 48 2.07 -16.60 -7.07
N GLN A 49 1.80 -15.94 -5.95
CA GLN A 49 0.58 -16.09 -5.15
C GLN A 49 -0.04 -14.69 -4.94
N PRO A 50 -0.52 -14.02 -6.01
CA PRO A 50 -1.03 -12.66 -5.90
C PRO A 50 -2.32 -12.60 -5.08
N PHE A 51 -2.46 -11.54 -4.30
CA PHE A 51 -3.72 -11.25 -3.63
C PHE A 51 -4.83 -10.95 -4.64
N SER A 52 -6.00 -11.51 -4.40
CA SER A 52 -7.20 -11.32 -5.20
C SER A 52 -8.05 -10.11 -4.75
N LEU A 53 -7.80 -9.60 -3.54
CA LEU A 53 -8.46 -8.42 -2.97
C LEU A 53 -7.58 -7.86 -1.84
N VAL A 54 -7.56 -6.53 -1.72
CA VAL A 54 -7.03 -5.82 -0.55
C VAL A 54 -8.17 -5.13 0.19
N ILE A 55 -8.26 -5.35 1.49
CA ILE A 55 -9.14 -4.62 2.42
C ILE A 55 -8.24 -3.81 3.33
N CYS A 56 -8.43 -2.49 3.41
CA CYS A 56 -7.44 -1.61 4.05
C CYS A 56 -8.13 -0.48 4.83
N ASP A 57 -7.73 -0.25 6.09
CA ASP A 57 -8.04 1.02 6.76
C ASP A 57 -7.21 2.15 6.15
N ILE A 58 -7.78 3.35 6.13
CA ILE A 58 -7.11 4.59 5.76
C ILE A 58 -6.11 5.01 6.83
N ARG A 59 -6.49 4.92 8.12
CA ARG A 59 -5.59 5.29 9.21
C ARG A 59 -4.78 4.07 9.59
N LEU A 60 -3.52 4.09 9.21
CA LEU A 60 -2.57 3.05 9.53
C LEU A 60 -1.29 3.68 10.07
N PRO A 61 -0.55 2.99 10.94
CA PRO A 61 0.80 3.37 11.29
C PRO A 61 1.72 3.30 10.06
N SER A 62 2.80 4.10 10.13
CA SER A 62 3.89 4.24 9.14
C SER A 62 3.49 4.78 7.77
N LEU A 63 2.42 4.27 7.16
CA LEU A 63 1.94 4.68 5.85
C LEU A 63 0.42 4.56 5.77
N SER A 64 -0.26 5.64 5.38
CA SER A 64 -1.72 5.65 5.27
C SER A 64 -2.24 4.64 4.24
N GLY A 65 -3.46 4.13 4.44
CA GLY A 65 -4.11 3.25 3.47
C GLY A 65 -4.35 3.91 2.11
N LEU A 66 -4.51 5.23 2.06
CA LEU A 66 -4.58 5.98 0.80
C LEU A 66 -3.27 5.85 0.01
N SER A 67 -2.14 5.91 0.69
CA SER A 67 -0.82 5.72 0.07
C SER A 67 -0.59 4.26 -0.35
N VAL A 68 -1.13 3.29 0.40
CA VAL A 68 -1.12 1.87 -0.02
C VAL A 68 -1.95 1.69 -1.29
N CYS A 69 -3.11 2.34 -1.40
CA CYS A 69 -3.93 2.33 -2.61
C CYS A 69 -3.20 2.96 -3.80
N ASP A 70 -2.55 4.11 -3.62
CA ASP A 70 -1.71 4.73 -4.66
C ASP A 70 -0.63 3.75 -5.15
N PHE A 71 0.05 3.07 -4.23
CA PHE A 71 1.07 2.08 -4.56
C PHE A 71 0.50 0.93 -5.41
N VAL A 72 -0.64 0.37 -5.01
CA VAL A 72 -1.34 -0.69 -5.76
C VAL A 72 -1.70 -0.22 -7.17
N ARG A 73 -2.16 1.02 -7.33
CA ARG A 73 -2.60 1.56 -8.63
C ARG A 73 -1.44 1.97 -9.54
N LEU A 74 -0.30 2.34 -8.99
CA LEU A 74 0.89 2.72 -9.76
C LEU A 74 1.70 1.52 -10.26
N ASP A 75 1.60 0.35 -9.64
CA ASP A 75 2.24 -0.88 -10.15
C ASP A 75 1.29 -1.60 -11.13
N PRO A 76 1.61 -1.71 -12.43
CA PRO A 76 0.74 -2.34 -13.42
C PRO A 76 0.33 -3.78 -13.08
N ARG A 77 1.16 -4.49 -12.31
CA ARG A 77 0.89 -5.88 -11.88
C ARG A 77 -0.11 -5.96 -10.73
N LEU A 78 -0.30 -4.88 -10.00
CA LEU A 78 -1.24 -4.75 -8.89
C LEU A 78 -2.46 -3.88 -9.23
N ALA A 79 -2.38 -3.07 -10.29
CA ALA A 79 -3.40 -2.08 -10.63
C ALA A 79 -4.79 -2.69 -10.80
N GLY A 80 -4.88 -3.94 -11.28
CA GLY A 80 -6.13 -4.69 -11.43
C GLY A 80 -6.67 -5.34 -10.15
N VAL A 81 -5.90 -5.36 -9.05
CA VAL A 81 -6.33 -5.98 -7.79
C VAL A 81 -7.45 -5.11 -7.16
N PRO A 82 -8.63 -5.68 -6.89
CA PRO A 82 -9.68 -5.00 -6.15
C PRO A 82 -9.17 -4.43 -4.83
N PHE A 83 -9.58 -3.21 -4.51
CA PHE A 83 -9.20 -2.50 -3.30
C PHE A 83 -10.45 -1.94 -2.61
N LEU A 84 -10.72 -2.40 -1.39
CA LEU A 84 -11.82 -1.99 -0.54
C LEU A 84 -11.25 -1.21 0.66
N PHE A 85 -11.67 0.05 0.81
CA PHE A 85 -11.41 0.75 2.06
C PHE A 85 -12.39 0.31 3.15
N LEU A 86 -11.88 0.10 4.36
CA LEU A 86 -12.66 -0.21 5.56
C LEU A 86 -12.27 0.77 6.67
N SER A 87 -13.02 1.87 6.87
CA SER A 87 -12.56 2.93 7.78
C SER A 87 -13.68 3.64 8.53
N GLY A 88 -13.43 4.07 9.76
CA GLY A 88 -14.37 4.84 10.60
C GLY A 88 -14.42 6.34 10.32
N LEU A 89 -13.66 6.83 9.33
CA LEU A 89 -13.64 8.24 8.95
C LEU A 89 -14.91 8.63 8.18
N GLY A 90 -15.92 9.10 8.92
CA GLY A 90 -17.14 9.68 8.37
C GLY A 90 -16.90 11.07 7.76
N ALA A 91 -16.57 11.11 6.47
CA ALA A 91 -16.73 12.30 5.63
C ALA A 91 -16.88 11.89 4.17
N THR A 92 -17.85 12.51 3.48
CA THR A 92 -18.05 12.40 2.03
C THR A 92 -16.75 12.69 1.27
N GLU A 93 -15.94 13.65 1.74
CA GLU A 93 -14.66 14.02 1.13
C GLU A 93 -13.60 12.91 1.16
N GLN A 94 -13.49 12.15 2.25
CA GLN A 94 -12.51 11.05 2.33
C GLN A 94 -12.93 9.83 1.53
N ARG A 95 -14.24 9.54 1.50
CA ARG A 95 -14.82 8.53 0.60
C ARG A 95 -14.57 8.90 -0.86
N LEU A 96 -14.78 10.17 -1.23
CA LEU A 96 -14.45 10.69 -2.56
C LEU A 96 -12.96 10.61 -2.85
N ALA A 97 -12.10 10.94 -1.88
CA ALA A 97 -10.65 10.85 -2.03
C ALA A 97 -10.18 9.41 -2.30
N GLY A 98 -10.69 8.42 -1.55
CA GLY A 98 -10.37 7.00 -1.76
C GLY A 98 -10.82 6.49 -3.13
N LEU A 99 -12.06 6.79 -3.53
CA LEU A 99 -12.58 6.41 -4.85
C LEU A 99 -11.84 7.12 -6.00
N SER A 100 -11.50 8.40 -5.83
CA SER A 100 -10.72 9.16 -6.82
C SER A 100 -9.30 8.63 -7.02
N ARG A 101 -8.75 7.92 -6.02
CA ARG A 101 -7.44 7.25 -6.06
C ARG A 101 -7.52 5.83 -6.62
N GLY A 102 -8.69 5.41 -7.11
CA GLY A 102 -8.87 4.15 -7.80
C GLY A 102 -9.30 2.99 -6.90
N ALA A 103 -9.66 3.23 -5.63
CA ALA A 103 -10.32 2.17 -4.85
C ALA A 103 -11.65 1.77 -5.51
N ASN A 104 -11.98 0.49 -5.44
CA ASN A 104 -13.17 -0.05 -6.08
C ASN A 104 -14.41 0.16 -5.23
N ASP A 105 -14.26 0.15 -3.91
CA ASP A 105 -15.36 0.36 -2.98
C ASP A 105 -14.86 0.89 -1.63
N TYR A 106 -15.81 1.31 -0.80
CA TYR A 106 -15.59 1.86 0.52
C TYR A 106 -16.70 1.37 1.47
N LEU A 107 -16.30 0.84 2.63
CA LEU A 107 -17.17 0.45 3.72
C LEU A 107 -16.81 1.23 4.99
N ALA A 108 -17.80 1.91 5.58
CA ALA A 108 -17.60 2.72 6.77
C ALA A 108 -17.65 1.86 8.04
N LYS A 109 -16.81 2.14 9.04
CA LYS A 109 -16.97 1.61 10.40
C LYS A 109 -17.97 2.49 11.19
N PRO A 110 -18.88 1.92 12.02
CA PRO A 110 -19.13 0.49 12.18
C PRO A 110 -19.89 -0.11 10.98
N PHE A 111 -19.64 -1.39 10.70
CA PHE A 111 -20.23 -2.12 9.56
C PHE A 111 -20.90 -3.42 10.01
N ALA A 112 -21.82 -3.92 9.19
CA ALA A 112 -22.33 -5.29 9.33
C ALA A 112 -21.41 -6.28 8.59
N LEU A 113 -21.16 -7.46 9.18
CA LEU A 113 -20.33 -8.48 8.53
C LEU A 113 -20.95 -8.96 7.23
N ASP A 114 -22.26 -9.15 7.18
CA ASP A 114 -22.97 -9.53 5.97
C ASP A 114 -22.77 -8.50 4.84
N GLU A 115 -22.68 -7.21 5.18
CA GLU A 115 -22.38 -6.16 4.21
C GLU A 115 -20.94 -6.24 3.69
N LEU A 116 -19.97 -6.47 4.58
CA LEU A 116 -18.57 -6.69 4.18
C LEU A 116 -18.46 -7.89 3.23
N ILE A 117 -19.05 -9.03 3.59
CA ILE A 117 -19.00 -10.25 2.78
C ILE A 117 -19.69 -10.04 1.42
N ALA A 118 -20.84 -9.36 1.38
CA ALA A 118 -21.52 -9.05 0.12
C ALA A 118 -20.64 -8.21 -0.82
N ARG A 119 -19.95 -7.20 -0.30
CA ARG A 119 -19.02 -6.34 -1.09
C ARG A 119 -17.79 -7.11 -1.55
N VAL A 120 -17.19 -7.93 -0.69
CA VAL A 120 -16.05 -8.79 -1.03
C VAL A 120 -16.41 -9.74 -2.17
N ASN A 121 -17.57 -10.41 -2.08
CA ASN A 121 -18.05 -11.31 -3.11
C ASN A 121 -18.29 -10.59 -4.45
N TRP A 122 -18.91 -9.42 -4.41
CA TRP A 122 -19.13 -8.61 -5.61
C TRP A 122 -17.82 -8.17 -6.28
N LEU A 123 -16.83 -7.74 -5.49
CA LEU A 123 -15.51 -7.33 -5.98
C LEU A 123 -14.77 -8.49 -6.64
N LEU A 124 -14.73 -9.66 -5.99
CA LEU A 124 -14.04 -10.85 -6.50
C LEU A 124 -14.68 -11.38 -7.79
N GLN A 125 -16.01 -11.33 -7.89
CA GLN A 125 -16.74 -11.73 -9.11
C GLN A 125 -16.42 -10.79 -10.29
N ASN A 126 -16.43 -9.48 -10.06
CA ASN A 126 -16.26 -8.50 -11.13
C ASN A 126 -14.81 -8.33 -11.58
N SER A 127 -13.82 -8.65 -10.75
CA SER A 127 -12.40 -8.70 -11.17
C SER A 127 -12.08 -9.85 -12.12
N SER A 128 -12.86 -10.94 -12.09
CA SER A 128 -12.62 -12.10 -12.96
C SER A 128 -13.05 -11.89 -14.43
N SER A 129 -13.78 -10.80 -14.71
CA SER A 129 -14.31 -10.49 -16.04
C SER A 129 -13.43 -9.55 -16.88
N GLY A 130 -12.28 -9.12 -16.34
CA GLY A 130 -11.35 -8.18 -16.98
C GLY A 130 -10.01 -8.83 -17.35
N SER A 131 -10.02 -9.81 -18.26
CA SER A 131 -8.79 -10.31 -18.89
C SER A 131 -8.63 -9.71 -20.29
N ALA A 132 -7.70 -8.76 -20.45
CA ALA A 132 -7.09 -8.41 -21.74
C ALA A 132 -5.75 -7.71 -21.53
N ASP A 133 -4.69 -8.33 -22.07
CA ASP A 133 -3.37 -7.82 -22.51
C ASP A 133 -2.81 -6.50 -21.95
N ASP A 134 -1.59 -6.51 -21.39
CA ASP A 134 -0.42 -6.19 -22.22
C ASP A 134 0.96 -6.38 -21.53
N THR A 135 1.84 -6.88 -22.37
CA THR A 135 3.30 -7.11 -22.37
C THR A 135 4.19 -6.06 -21.69
N GLU A 136 5.23 -6.52 -20.97
CA GLU A 136 6.68 -6.24 -21.21
C GLU A 136 7.54 -6.18 -19.93
N ALA A 137 8.67 -6.88 -19.94
CA ALA A 137 9.74 -6.88 -18.93
C ALA A 137 11.09 -6.67 -19.64
N PRO A 138 12.22 -6.54 -18.93
CA PRO A 138 12.70 -5.46 -18.06
C PRO A 138 13.94 -4.74 -18.68
N ASN A 139 14.38 -3.58 -18.15
CA ASN A 139 15.65 -2.94 -18.56
C ASN A 139 16.76 -3.08 -17.48
N PRO A 140 17.93 -3.69 -17.80
CA PRO A 140 19.09 -3.81 -16.91
C PRO A 140 20.18 -2.76 -17.18
N LEU A 141 20.85 -2.34 -16.10
CA LEU A 141 22.08 -1.52 -15.96
C LEU A 141 21.86 -0.16 -15.28
N GLU A 142 22.69 0.06 -14.25
CA GLU A 142 22.98 1.30 -13.50
C GLU A 142 22.16 1.62 -12.23
N GLN A 143 22.93 1.67 -11.12
CA GLN A 143 22.62 2.22 -9.80
C GLN A 143 21.57 1.45 -8.97
N LYS A 144 21.86 1.23 -7.68
CA LYS A 144 20.89 0.62 -6.75
C LYS A 144 19.58 1.39 -6.89
N THR A 145 18.52 0.72 -7.32
CA THR A 145 17.19 1.32 -7.36
C THR A 145 16.79 1.74 -5.95
N LEU A 146 15.92 2.75 -5.82
CA LEU A 146 15.38 3.18 -4.54
C LEU A 146 14.78 1.99 -3.78
N ASP A 147 14.11 1.09 -4.51
CA ASP A 147 13.58 -0.17 -3.99
C ASP A 147 14.65 -1.08 -3.37
N ALA A 148 15.80 -1.25 -4.04
CA ALA A 148 16.88 -2.09 -3.53
C ALA A 148 17.52 -1.50 -2.27
N LEU A 149 17.61 -0.16 -2.20
CA LEU A 149 18.15 0.55 -1.05
C LEU A 149 17.21 0.49 0.16
N LEU A 150 15.92 0.75 -0.04
CA LEU A 150 14.92 0.64 1.03
C LEU A 150 14.82 -0.79 1.57
N ARG A 151 14.89 -1.79 0.68
CA ARG A 151 14.93 -3.20 1.09
C ARG A 151 16.11 -3.49 2.00
N ASP A 152 17.31 -3.04 1.64
CA ASP A 152 18.54 -3.23 2.42
C ASP A 152 18.44 -2.55 3.80
N ILE A 153 17.88 -1.35 3.88
CA ILE A 153 17.71 -0.62 5.14
C ILE A 153 16.77 -1.37 6.10
N VAL A 154 15.61 -1.81 5.60
CA VAL A 154 14.60 -2.50 6.41
C VAL A 154 15.06 -3.91 6.81
N HIS A 155 15.56 -4.70 5.86
CA HIS A 155 15.94 -6.09 6.12
C HIS A 155 17.16 -6.22 7.03
N ASN A 156 18.12 -5.30 6.91
CA ASN A 156 19.33 -5.31 7.73
C ASN A 156 19.22 -4.37 8.94
N ALA A 157 18.01 -3.89 9.27
CA ALA A 157 17.75 -2.98 10.37
C ALA A 157 18.73 -1.80 10.44
N ARG A 158 19.09 -1.21 9.29
CA ARG A 158 20.14 -0.19 9.21
C ARG A 158 19.65 1.14 9.78
N ASP A 159 20.52 1.74 10.58
CA ASP A 159 20.41 3.12 10.98
C ASP A 159 21.10 4.01 9.96
N GLY A 160 20.53 5.18 9.70
CA GLY A 160 21.10 6.15 8.77
C GLY A 160 20.05 7.09 8.23
N THR A 161 20.43 7.93 7.28
CA THR A 161 19.56 8.93 6.68
C THR A 161 19.52 8.75 5.17
N LEU A 162 18.33 8.54 4.62
CA LEU A 162 18.11 8.54 3.18
C LEU A 162 17.89 9.99 2.72
N HIS A 163 18.88 10.55 2.04
CA HIS A 163 18.78 11.84 1.37
C HIS A 163 18.22 11.64 -0.04
N PHE A 164 17.33 12.52 -0.48
CA PHE A 164 16.79 12.49 -1.84
C PHE A 164 16.57 13.90 -2.41
N LEU A 165 16.70 14.01 -3.73
CA LEU A 165 16.48 15.22 -4.51
C LEU A 165 15.40 14.93 -5.55
N LEU A 166 14.35 15.75 -5.55
CA LEU A 166 13.24 15.67 -6.49
C LEU A 166 13.54 16.45 -7.78
N GLN A 167 12.81 16.14 -8.86
CA GLN A 167 12.97 16.79 -10.16
C GLN A 167 12.73 18.30 -10.14
N ASP A 168 11.87 18.77 -9.24
CA ASP A 168 11.59 20.20 -9.02
C ASP A 168 12.69 20.93 -8.22
N GLY A 169 13.74 20.22 -7.81
CA GLY A 169 14.87 20.76 -7.03
C GLY A 169 14.70 20.65 -5.52
N SER A 170 13.53 20.21 -5.03
CA SER A 170 13.27 20.03 -3.59
C SER A 170 14.14 18.92 -3.02
N ARG A 171 14.61 19.13 -1.79
CA ARG A 171 15.41 18.16 -1.03
C ARG A 171 14.62 17.62 0.14
N GLY A 172 14.82 16.34 0.43
CA GLY A 172 14.24 15.68 1.59
C GLY A 172 15.20 14.65 2.19
N GLN A 173 14.94 14.31 3.45
CA GLN A 173 15.73 13.36 4.22
C GLN A 173 14.76 12.45 4.99
N ILE A 174 14.99 11.14 5.00
CA ILE A 174 14.27 10.18 5.84
C ILE A 174 15.28 9.59 6.82
N ALA A 175 15.10 9.84 8.11
CA ALA A 175 15.89 9.19 9.15
C ALA A 175 15.37 7.76 9.37
N PHE A 176 16.28 6.79 9.47
CA PHE A 176 15.98 5.42 9.82
C PHE A 176 16.63 5.02 11.15
N ARG A 177 15.87 4.26 11.95
CA ARG A 177 16.27 3.67 13.24
C ARG A 177 15.76 2.24 13.29
N GLU A 178 16.65 1.26 13.49
CA GLU A 178 16.38 -0.17 13.46
C GLU A 178 15.64 -0.59 12.17
N GLY A 179 15.99 0.02 11.03
CA GLY A 179 15.33 -0.22 9.75
C GLY A 179 13.93 0.40 9.59
N LYS A 180 13.44 1.15 10.58
CA LYS A 180 12.15 1.88 10.51
C LYS A 180 12.37 3.35 10.24
N ALA A 181 11.52 3.96 9.41
CA ALA A 181 11.53 5.40 9.21
C ALA A 181 11.11 6.10 10.51
N ALA A 182 11.97 6.97 11.04
CA ALA A 182 11.80 7.65 12.32
C ALA A 182 11.37 9.11 12.16
N ASP A 183 11.85 9.79 11.12
CA ASP A 183 11.53 11.19 10.85
C ASP A 183 11.73 11.52 9.37
N VAL A 184 10.98 12.48 8.85
CA VAL A 184 11.11 12.96 7.48
C VAL A 184 11.23 14.48 7.48
N VAL A 185 12.39 14.97 7.07
CA VAL A 185 12.72 16.39 7.06
C VAL A 185 12.77 16.89 5.62
N GLY A 186 11.91 17.86 5.31
CA GLY A 186 11.92 18.56 4.03
C GLY A 186 12.65 19.89 4.08
N ASP A 187 13.17 20.34 2.94
CA ASP A 187 13.68 21.70 2.77
C ASP A 187 12.53 22.68 2.45
N GLY A 188 12.12 23.45 3.47
CA GLY A 188 11.66 24.85 3.38
C GLY A 188 10.48 25.26 2.49
N GLY A 189 9.86 24.39 1.69
CA GLY A 189 8.81 24.79 0.74
C GLY A 189 7.80 23.74 0.31
N VAL A 190 8.05 22.44 0.57
CA VAL A 190 7.11 21.35 0.26
C VAL A 190 6.95 20.49 1.52
N PRO A 191 5.72 20.17 1.95
CA PRO A 191 5.49 19.31 3.10
C PRO A 191 6.17 17.94 2.92
N PRO A 192 6.75 17.34 3.99
CA PRO A 192 7.43 16.05 3.93
C PRO A 192 6.61 14.94 3.24
N GLU A 193 5.30 14.87 3.49
CA GLU A 193 4.40 13.88 2.89
C GLU A 193 4.33 13.96 1.37
N GLU A 194 4.27 15.18 0.83
CA GLU A 194 4.24 15.41 -0.61
C GLU A 194 5.60 15.10 -1.23
N GLN A 195 6.70 15.35 -0.50
CA GLN A 195 8.04 14.96 -0.95
C GLN A 195 8.21 13.44 -1.01
N LEU A 196 7.66 12.69 -0.03
CA LEU A 196 7.62 11.24 -0.05
C LEU A 196 6.79 10.73 -1.23
N ARG A 197 5.60 11.30 -1.45
CA ARG A 197 4.74 10.94 -2.59
C ARG A 197 5.49 11.06 -3.91
N ARG A 198 6.22 12.17 -4.09
CA ARG A 198 7.04 12.42 -5.28
C ARG A 198 8.20 11.43 -5.40
N LEU A 199 8.91 11.15 -4.30
CA LEU A 199 9.97 10.15 -4.24
C LEU A 199 9.46 8.77 -4.72
N PHE A 200 8.34 8.30 -4.19
CA PHE A 200 7.77 6.99 -4.55
C PHE A 200 7.08 6.96 -5.92
N SER A 201 6.67 8.12 -6.46
CA SER A 201 6.14 8.23 -7.83
C SER A 201 7.22 8.23 -8.93
N GLY A 202 8.49 8.02 -8.58
CA GLY A 202 9.61 8.04 -9.53
C GLY A 202 10.06 9.45 -9.95
N GLN A 203 9.58 10.49 -9.27
CA GLN A 203 10.00 11.88 -9.52
C GLN A 203 11.29 12.27 -8.77
N ALA A 204 11.93 11.32 -8.09
CA ALA A 204 13.26 11.53 -7.52
C ALA A 204 14.34 11.47 -8.60
N LYS A 205 15.16 12.50 -8.63
CA LYS A 205 16.31 12.62 -9.53
C LYS A 205 17.56 11.94 -8.98
N MET A 206 17.76 12.00 -7.66
CA MET A 206 18.89 11.36 -6.97
C MET A 206 18.50 10.97 -5.54
N PHE A 207 19.13 9.92 -5.02
CA PHE A 207 18.99 9.52 -3.61
C PHE A 207 20.25 8.79 -3.12
N HIS A 208 20.55 8.90 -1.83
CA HIS A 208 21.70 8.28 -1.17
C HIS A 208 21.43 8.05 0.32
N PHE A 209 21.91 6.92 0.86
CA PHE A 209 21.78 6.58 2.29
C PHE A 209 23.16 6.69 2.96
N ALA A 210 23.25 7.48 4.03
CA ALA A 210 24.47 7.78 4.78
C ALA A 210 24.28 7.61 6.29
#